data_AF-A0A7X6TCW5-F1
#
_entry.id   AF-A0A7X6TCW5-F1
#
_cell.length_a   1.000
_cell.length_b   1.000
_cell.length_c   1.000
_cell.angle_alpha   90.00
_cell.angle_beta   90.00
_cell.angle_gamma   90.00
#
_symmetry.space_group_name_H-M   'P 1'
#
loop_
_entity.id
_entity.type
_entity.pdbx_description
1 polymer ?
#
loop_
_entity_poly.entity_id
_entity_poly.type
_entity_poly.pdbx_seq_one_letter_code
_entity_poly.pdbx_strand_id
1 'polypeptide(L)' 'MWQIIFYTVLLVGIAILLLGIRVFFVKGGKFPNSHVEGNKALKDKGICCAARQDNLARNKQFKF' A
#
# COMPACT_ATOMS: atom_id res chain seq x y z
N MET A 1 16.86 -28.38 19.43
CA MET A 1 15.73 -27.46 19.68
C MET A 1 16.10 -26.02 19.35
N TRP A 2 17.06 -25.41 20.05
CA TRP A 2 17.46 -24.01 19.84
C TRP A 2 17.93 -23.65 18.43
N GLN A 3 18.65 -24.55 17.75
CA GLN A 3 19.13 -24.32 16.38
C GLN A 3 17.99 -23.99 15.41
N ILE A 4 16.86 -24.71 15.52
CA ILE A 4 15.71 -24.52 14.66
C ILE A 4 15.10 -23.14 14.89
N ILE A 5 15.01 -22.71 16.15
CA ILE A 5 14.50 -21.39 16.53
C ILE A 5 15.39 -20.27 15.95
N PHE A 6 16.72 -20.43 15.98
CA PHE A 6 17.62 -19.45 15.37
C PHE A 6 17.45 -19.37 13.85
N TYR A 7 17.37 -20.51 13.17
CA TYR A 7 17.18 -20.53 11.72
C TYR A 7 15.82 -19.95 11.29
N THR A 8 14.74 -20.21 12.03
CA THR A 8 13.42 -19.66 11.69
C THR A 8 13.35 -18.16 11.90
N VAL A 9 13.89 -17.64 13.01
CA VAL A 9 13.94 -16.20 13.27
C VAL A 9 14.81 -15.49 12.23
N LEU A 10 15.96 -16.06 11.87
CA LEU A 10 16.83 -15.51 10.83
C LEU A 10 16.11 -15.42 9.48
N LEU A 11 15.43 -16.49 9.07
CA LEU A 11 14.75 -16.57 7.78
C LEU A 11 13.57 -15.58 7.72
N VAL A 12 12.74 -15.51 8.76
CA VAL A 12 11.63 -14.56 8.85
C VAL A 12 12.13 -13.12 8.89
N GLY A 13 13.22 -12.86 9.62
CA GLY A 13 13.86 -11.54 9.67
C GLY A 13 14.31 -11.07 8.28
N ILE A 14 14.96 -11.95 7.51
CA ILE A 14 15.37 -11.66 6.13
C ILE A 14 14.15 -11.40 5.24
N ALA A 15 13.07 -12.19 5.36
CA ALA A 15 11.86 -11.99 4.57
C ALA A 15 11.22 -10.62 4.83
N ILE A 16 11.13 -10.19 6.09
CA ILE A 16 10.59 -8.87 6.47
C ILE A 16 11.47 -7.74 5.92
N LEU A 17 12.80 -7.88 6.00
CA LEU A 17 13.74 -6.89 5.47
C LEU A 17 13.63 -6.76 3.95
N LEU A 18 13.51 -7.88 3.22
CA LEU A 18 13.34 -7.89 1.77
C LEU A 18 12.02 -7.23 1.34
N LEU A 19 10.91 -7.56 2.01
CA LEU A 19 9.60 -6.96 1.73
C LEU A 19 9.57 -5.47 2.08
N GLY A 20 10.27 -5.07 3.14
CA GLY A 20 10.32 -3.70 3.63
C GLY A 20 11.47 -2.86 3.07
N ILE A 21 12.25 -3.33 2.08
CA ILE A 21 13.50 -2.67 1.68
C ILE A 21 13.30 -1.20 1.29
N ARG A 22 12.18 -0.89 0.62
CA ARG A 22 11.81 0.49 0.24
C ARG A 22 11.34 1.34 1.42
N VAL A 23 10.82 0.74 2.48
CA VAL A 23 10.39 1.44 3.69
C VAL A 23 11.58 1.70 4.62
N PHE A 24 12.48 0.72 4.77
CA PHE A 24 13.64 0.82 5.66
C PHE A 24 14.83 1.59 5.07
N PHE A 25 15.12 1.43 3.77
CA PHE A 25 16.37 1.95 3.19
C PHE A 25 16.19 3.18 2.29
N VAL A 26 14.97 3.55 1.89
CA VAL A 26 14.76 4.75 1.04
C VAL A 26 14.40 5.94 1.92
N LYS A 27 15.12 7.06 1.80
CA LYS A 27 14.77 8.33 2.47
C LYS A 27 13.39 8.80 2.00
N GLY A 28 12.42 8.82 2.91
CA GLY A 28 11.02 9.13 2.60
C GLY A 28 10.17 7.92 2.19
N GLY A 29 10.68 6.71 2.34
CA GLY A 29 9.93 5.47 2.18
C GLY A 29 8.73 5.45 3.13
N LYS A 30 7.53 5.64 2.59
CA LYS A 30 6.28 5.49 3.32
C LYS A 30 5.57 4.28 2.76
N PHE A 31 4.82 3.59 3.63
CA PHE A 31 3.87 2.60 3.14
C PHE A 31 2.91 3.31 2.17
N PRO A 32 2.62 2.74 0.98
CA PRO A 32 1.71 3.37 0.04
C PRO A 32 0.37 3.62 0.73
N ASN A 33 -0.24 4.78 0.46
CA ASN A 33 -1.59 5.07 0.98
C ASN A 33 -2.56 4.00 0.47
N SER A 34 -3.02 3.13 1.37
CA SER A 34 -4.03 2.11 1.09
C SER A 34 -5.42 2.72 0.92
N HIS A 35 -5.60 3.97 1.33
CA HIS A 35 -6.84 4.70 1.11
C HIS A 35 -6.97 5.09 -0.36
N VAL A 36 -8.04 4.61 -1.02
CA VAL A 36 -8.31 4.83 -2.45
C VAL A 36 -8.26 6.32 -2.80
N GLU A 37 -8.83 7.17 -1.93
CA GLU A 37 -8.90 8.63 -2.15
C GLU A 37 -7.58 9.37 -1.91
N GLY A 38 -6.67 8.79 -1.11
CA GLY A 38 -5.37 9.39 -0.79
C GLY A 38 -4.23 8.95 -1.72
N ASN A 39 -4.52 8.03 -2.65
CA ASN A 39 -3.54 7.50 -3.59
C ASN A 39 -3.54 8.32 -4.88
N LYS A 40 -2.48 9.11 -5.09
CA LYS A 40 -2.30 9.92 -6.31
C LYS A 40 -2.41 9.09 -7.59
N ALA A 41 -1.82 7.89 -7.61
CA ALA A 41 -1.85 7.03 -8.78
C ALA A 41 -3.27 6.50 -9.12
N LEU A 42 -4.14 6.33 -8.11
CA LEU A 42 -5.55 5.97 -8.34
C LEU A 42 -6.36 7.19 -8.78
N LYS A 43 -6.09 8.36 -8.19
CA LYS A 43 -6.69 9.63 -8.60
C LYS A 43 -6.38 9.98 -10.06
N ASP A 44 -5.13 9.80 -10.51
CA ASP A 44 -4.71 10.04 -11.90
C ASP A 44 -5.41 9.09 -12.89
N LYS A 45 -5.85 7.92 -12.41
CA LYS A 45 -6.68 6.97 -13.18
C LYS A 45 -8.19 7.25 -13.09
N GLY A 46 -8.60 8.31 -12.39
CA GLY A 46 -10.00 8.63 -12.15
C GLY A 46 -10.71 7.65 -11.20
N ILE A 47 -9.98 6.88 -10.40
CA ILE A 47 -10.57 5.92 -9.46
C ILE A 47 -10.74 6.61 -8.11
N CYS A 48 -11.95 6.62 -7.57
CA CYS A 48 -12.25 7.16 -6.24
C CYS A 48 -13.08 6.18 -5.40
N CYS A 49 -13.41 6.54 -4.16
CA CYS A 49 -14.23 5.72 -3.27
C CYS A 49 -15.55 5.35 -3.94
N ALA A 50 -16.01 4.10 -3.77
CA ALA A 50 -17.22 3.58 -4.43
C ALA A 50 -18.44 4.50 -4.25
N ALA A 51 -18.68 5.01 -3.03
CA ALA A 51 -19.77 5.93 -2.76
C ALA A 51 -19.66 7.26 -3.54
N ARG A 52 -18.44 7.79 -3.73
CA ARG A 52 -18.24 8.99 -4.55
C ARG A 52 -18.45 8.66 -6.03
N GLN A 53 -17.89 7.54 -6.51
CA GLN A 53 -18.04 7.10 -7.88
C GLN A 53 -19.52 6.87 -8.26
N ASP A 54 -20.30 6.26 -7.38
CA ASP A 54 -21.75 6.08 -7.54
C ASP A 54 -22.49 7.42 -7.59
N ASN A 55 -22.16 8.38 -6.71
CA ASN A 55 -22.76 9.71 -6.73
C ASN A 55 -22.42 10.48 -8.02
N LEU A 56 -21.17 10.39 -8.52
CA LEU A 56 -20.77 11.01 -9.78
C LEU A 56 -21.52 10.40 -10.97
N ALA A 57 -21.71 9.06 -10.98
CA ALA A 57 -22.47 8.36 -12.00
C ALA A 57 -23.96 8.73 -11.97
N ARG A 58 -24.57 8.81 -10.78
CA ARG A 58 -25.97 9.25 -10.59
C ARG A 58 -26.18 10.71 -11.03
N ASN A 59 -25.24 11.59 -10.68
CA ASN A 59 -25.37 13.03 -10.92
C ASN A 59 -24.77 13.47 -12.27
N LYS A 60 -24.28 12.54 -13.11
CA LYS A 60 -23.54 12.80 -14.38
C LYS A 60 -22.40 13.82 -14.24
N GLN A 61 -21.86 14.00 -13.05
CA GLN A 61 -20.74 14.91 -12.79
C GLN A 61 -19.46 14.10 -12.78
N PHE A 62 -18.84 13.88 -13.93
CA PHE A 62 -17.51 13.26 -13.98
C PHE A 62 -16.44 14.33 -13.75
N LYS A 63 -16.18 14.66 -12.48
CA LYS A 63 -15.11 15.56 -12.06
C LYS A 63 -14.17 14.83 -11.09
N PHE A 64 -13.02 14.43 -11.60
CA PHE A 64 -11.97 13.70 -10.86
C PHE A 64 -11.04 14.65 -10.10
#